data_AF-A0A660VG93-F1
#
_entry.id   AF-A0A660VG93-F1
#
_cell.length_a   1.000
_cell.length_b   1.000
_cell.length_c   1.000
_cell.angle_alpha   90.00
_cell.angle_beta   90.00
_cell.angle_gamma   90.00
#
_symmetry.space_group_name_H-M   'P 1'
#
loop_
_entity.id
_entity.type
_entity.pdbx_description
1 polymer ?
#
loop_
_entity_poly.entity_id
_entity_poly.type
_entity_poly.pdbx_seq_one_letter_code
_entity_poly.pdbx_strand_id
1 'polypeptide(L)'
;MIIGSRCRIRWTATGYSEALVIRIALDGDMDPEHVMTWFPMTYGNGSNYFDWNTTGYDVGTYYLLFDIQDGDSHETKYSPAIVLTTEQPYLVPPTVQL
;
A
#
# COMPACT_ATOMS: atom_id res chain seq x y z
N MET A 1 -8.89 -7.09 1.99
CA MET A 1 -8.79 -7.41 0.55
C MET A 1 -8.29 -8.83 0.40
N ILE A 2 -8.56 -9.46 -0.74
CA ILE A 2 -8.21 -10.86 -0.99
C ILE A 2 -6.74 -10.98 -1.46
N ILE A 3 -6.01 -11.97 -0.94
CA ILE A 3 -4.68 -12.35 -1.43
C ILE A 3 -4.72 -12.82 -2.89
N GLY A 4 -3.68 -12.51 -3.66
CA GLY A 4 -3.62 -12.85 -5.10
C GLY A 4 -4.35 -11.87 -6.02
N SER A 5 -4.85 -10.75 -5.48
CA SER A 5 -5.48 -9.69 -6.25
C SER A 5 -4.55 -8.48 -6.43
N ARG A 6 -4.79 -7.68 -7.47
CA ARG A 6 -4.19 -6.35 -7.57
C ARG A 6 -5.03 -5.33 -6.81
N CYS A 7 -4.43 -4.60 -5.88
CA CYS A 7 -5.06 -3.49 -5.17
C CYS A 7 -4.45 -2.17 -5.63
N ARG A 8 -5.31 -1.26 -6.09
CA ARG A 8 -4.88 0.11 -6.40
C ARG A 8 -5.01 0.98 -5.17
N ILE A 9 -3.88 1.49 -4.70
CA ILE A 9 -3.78 2.45 -3.61
C ILE A 9 -3.60 3.83 -4.24
N ARG A 10 -4.36 4.83 -3.77
CA ARG A 10 -4.33 6.21 -4.30
C ARG A 10 -4.08 7.19 -3.18
N TRP A 11 -3.32 8.24 -3.47
CA TRP A 11 -3.10 9.36 -2.56
C TRP A 11 -2.89 10.66 -3.34
N THR A 12 -2.98 11.79 -2.64
CA THR A 12 -2.61 13.10 -3.17
C THR A 12 -1.61 13.72 -2.22
N ALA A 13 -0.41 14.02 -2.72
CA ALA A 13 0.55 14.86 -2.02
C ALA A 13 0.20 16.32 -2.29
N THR A 14 0.13 17.14 -1.25
CA THR A 14 -0.15 18.58 -1.35
C THR A 14 0.68 19.34 -0.34
N GLY A 15 1.05 20.59 -0.65
CA GLY A 15 1.83 21.44 0.26
C GLY A 15 3.34 21.24 0.17
N TYR A 16 3.80 20.40 -0.75
CA TYR A 16 5.22 20.18 -1.05
C TYR A 16 5.66 21.01 -2.26
N SER A 17 6.96 21.11 -2.48
CA SER A 17 7.53 21.71 -3.68
C SER A 17 7.40 20.81 -4.92
N GLU A 18 7.87 21.28 -6.07
CA GLU A 18 7.98 20.46 -7.29
C GLU A 18 9.15 19.46 -7.23
N ALA A 19 10.10 19.64 -6.32
CA ALA A 19 11.23 18.74 -6.13
C ALA A 19 10.89 17.51 -5.25
N LEU A 20 9.62 17.37 -4.84
CA LEU A 20 9.15 16.27 -4.01
C LEU A 20 9.48 14.90 -4.62
N VAL A 21 10.11 14.05 -3.83
CA VAL A 21 10.31 12.63 -4.14
C VAL A 21 9.71 11.81 -3.01
N ILE A 22 8.76 10.95 -3.36
CA ILE A 22 8.15 9.98 -2.46
C ILE A 22 8.63 8.59 -2.89
N ARG A 23 9.24 7.85 -1.97
CA ARG A 23 9.47 6.41 -2.09
C ARG A 23 8.46 5.69 -1.21
N ILE A 24 8.12 4.46 -1.57
CA ILE A 24 7.19 3.66 -0.78
C ILE A 24 7.79 2.31 -0.42
N ALA A 25 7.49 1.86 0.78
CA ALA A 25 7.84 0.55 1.30
C ALA A 25 6.60 -0.16 1.85
N LEU A 26 6.60 -1.49 1.78
CA LEU A 26 5.65 -2.33 2.49
C LEU A 26 6.18 -2.59 3.90
N ASP A 27 5.28 -2.55 4.87
CA ASP A 27 5.60 -2.76 6.26
C ASP A 27 4.50 -3.59 6.98
N GLY A 28 4.89 -4.31 8.02
CA GLY A 28 4.02 -5.17 8.82
C GLY A 28 3.80 -4.70 10.26
N ASP A 29 4.62 -3.80 10.79
CA ASP A 29 4.61 -3.44 12.22
C ASP A 29 4.64 -1.93 12.53
N MET A 30 4.70 -1.08 11.51
CA MET A 30 4.80 0.38 11.62
C MET A 30 6.14 0.88 12.18
N ASP A 31 7.21 0.10 12.09
CA ASP A 31 8.58 0.52 12.38
C ASP A 31 9.31 0.98 11.10
N PRO A 32 9.54 2.30 10.91
CA PRO A 32 10.15 2.81 9.68
C PRO A 32 11.60 2.36 9.48
N GLU A 33 12.28 1.86 10.52
CA GLU A 33 13.63 1.33 10.42
C GLU A 33 13.65 -0.14 9.91
N HIS A 34 12.52 -0.85 9.99
CA HIS A 34 12.42 -2.29 9.73
C HIS A 34 11.32 -2.64 8.72
N VAL A 35 11.29 -1.95 7.59
CA VAL A 35 10.34 -2.27 6.52
C VAL A 35 10.60 -3.63 5.86
N MET A 36 9.54 -4.26 5.35
CA MET A 36 9.63 -5.55 4.67
C MET A 36 10.23 -5.42 3.26
N THR A 37 9.81 -4.42 2.49
CA THR A 37 10.24 -4.27 1.11
C THR A 37 10.13 -2.85 0.61
N TRP A 38 11.15 -2.38 -0.12
CA TRP A 38 11.10 -1.12 -0.85
C TRP A 38 10.64 -1.36 -2.28
N PHE A 39 9.69 -0.57 -2.74
CA PHE A 39 9.28 -0.60 -4.13
C PHE A 39 10.16 0.35 -4.96
N PRO A 40 10.55 -0.02 -6.20
CA PRO A 40 11.51 0.75 -7.00
C PRO A 40 10.93 2.04 -7.61
N MET A 41 9.65 2.33 -7.39
CA MET A 41 8.97 3.49 -7.97
C MET A 41 9.14 4.71 -7.06
N THR A 42 9.27 5.87 -7.69
CA THR A 42 9.22 7.18 -7.03
C THR A 42 8.02 7.97 -7.52
N TYR A 43 7.44 8.79 -6.65
CA TYR A 43 6.27 9.62 -6.94
C TYR A 43 6.56 11.08 -6.61
N GLY A 44 5.84 11.99 -7.27
CA GLY A 44 5.99 13.43 -7.09
C GLY A 44 4.80 14.06 -6.38
N ASN A 45 4.79 15.39 -6.36
CA ASN A 45 3.66 16.17 -5.85
C ASN A 45 2.38 15.92 -6.68
N GLY A 46 1.21 16.08 -6.06
CA GLY A 46 -0.09 15.85 -6.69
C GLY A 46 -0.63 14.42 -6.55
N SER A 47 -1.54 14.04 -7.45
CA SER A 47 -2.27 12.77 -7.39
C SER A 47 -1.43 11.60 -7.92
N ASN A 48 -1.34 10.55 -7.12
CA ASN A 48 -0.52 9.38 -7.39
C ASN A 48 -1.30 8.08 -7.11
N TYR A 49 -0.79 6.98 -7.64
CA TYR A 49 -1.29 5.64 -7.33
C TYR A 49 -0.19 4.60 -7.40
N PHE A 50 -0.41 3.50 -6.67
CA PHE A 50 0.43 2.31 -6.69
C PHE A 50 -0.48 1.08 -6.84
N ASP A 51 -0.15 0.21 -7.79
CA ASP A 51 -0.85 -1.07 -7.97
C ASP A 51 -0.07 -2.17 -7.26
N TRP A 52 -0.51 -2.52 -6.06
CA TRP A 52 0.10 -3.59 -5.27
C TRP A 52 -0.43 -4.95 -5.72
N ASN A 53 0.47 -5.82 -6.18
CA ASN A 53 0.17 -7.23 -6.42
C ASN A 53 0.38 -8.04 -5.13
N THR A 54 -0.70 -8.55 -4.54
CA THR A 54 -0.65 -9.31 -3.29
C THR A 54 -0.42 -10.81 -3.48
N THR A 55 -0.10 -11.24 -4.70
CA THR A 55 0.27 -12.64 -4.97
C THR A 55 1.53 -13.01 -4.19
N GLY A 56 1.44 -14.09 -3.41
CA GLY A 56 2.58 -14.60 -2.62
C GLY A 56 2.78 -13.93 -1.26
N TYR A 57 1.92 -13.00 -0.86
CA TYR A 57 1.87 -12.48 0.52
C TYR A 57 0.97 -13.34 1.38
N ASP A 58 1.28 -13.40 2.69
CA ASP A 58 0.46 -14.07 3.68
C ASP A 58 -0.77 -13.24 4.05
N VAL A 59 -1.73 -13.87 4.74
CA VAL A 59 -2.79 -13.14 5.42
C VAL A 59 -2.24 -12.34 6.59
N GLY A 60 -2.75 -11.14 6.79
CA GLY A 60 -2.26 -10.26 7.83
C GLY A 60 -2.62 -8.81 7.61
N THR A 61 -2.05 -7.95 8.45
CA THR A 61 -2.17 -6.49 8.33
C THR A 61 -0.87 -5.94 7.78
N TYR A 62 -1.00 -5.10 6.76
CA TYR A 62 0.12 -4.44 6.10
C TYR A 62 -0.11 -2.93 6.06
N TYR A 63 0.98 -2.19 5.91
CA TYR A 63 0.99 -0.74 5.75
C TYR A 63 1.89 -0.37 4.58
N LEU A 64 1.60 0.75 3.93
CA LEU A 64 2.60 1.43 3.11
C LEU A 64 3.27 2.50 3.95
N LEU A 65 4.59 2.42 4.09
CA LEU A 65 5.44 3.53 4.48
C LEU A 65 5.65 4.44 3.27
N PHE A 66 5.41 5.73 3.45
CA PHE A 66 5.76 6.80 2.53
C PHE A 66 6.98 7.51 3.08
N ASP A 67 8.10 7.43 2.36
CA ASP A 67 9.35 8.13 2.61
C ASP A 67 9.37 9.39 1.74
N ILE A 68 9.21 10.54 2.38
CA ILE A 68 8.88 11.80 1.72
C ILE A 68 10.08 12.74 1.84
N GLN A 69 10.76 13.00 0.72
CA GLN A 69 11.88 13.93 0.63
C GLN A 69 11.47 15.16 -0.18
N ASP A 70 11.57 16.34 0.42
CA ASP A 70 11.32 17.62 -0.24
C ASP A 70 12.49 18.59 0.01
N GLY A 71 13.44 18.64 -0.93
CA GLY A 71 14.70 19.34 -0.74
C GLY A 71 15.49 18.75 0.42
N ASP A 72 15.76 19.55 1.46
CA ASP A 72 16.42 19.10 2.70
C ASP A 72 15.44 18.54 3.74
N SER A 73 14.13 18.69 3.54
CA SER A 73 13.11 18.19 4.47
C SER A 73 12.83 16.72 4.22
N HIS A 74 12.76 15.95 5.31
CA HIS A 74 12.51 14.52 5.28
C HIS A 74 11.46 14.17 6.34
N GLU A 75 10.40 13.46 5.93
CA GLU A 75 9.41 12.89 6.84
C GLU A 75 8.95 11.50 6.37
N THR A 76 8.35 10.75 7.29
CA THR A 76 7.71 9.48 7.00
C THR A 76 6.23 9.49 7.39
N LYS A 77 5.38 8.83 6.58
CA LYS A 77 3.95 8.64 6.87
C LYS A 77 3.52 7.22 6.57
N TYR A 78 2.53 6.74 7.29
CA TYR A 78 1.90 5.45 7.01
C TYR A 78 0.53 5.60 6.38
N SER A 79 0.18 4.65 5.50
CA SER A 79 -1.21 4.42 5.13
C SER A 79 -2.03 3.94 6.34
N PRO A 80 -3.36 4.01 6.28
CA PRO A 80 -4.20 3.14 7.10
C PRO A 80 -3.85 1.66 6.89
N ALA A 81 -4.27 0.82 7.84
CA ALA A 81 -4.09 -0.63 7.79
C ALA A 81 -4.74 -1.24 6.52
N ILE A 82 -3.97 -2.08 5.82
CA ILE A 82 -4.42 -2.86 4.68
C ILE A 82 -4.47 -4.32 5.12
N VAL A 83 -5.68 -4.83 5.34
CA VAL A 83 -5.87 -6.20 5.82
C VAL A 83 -5.98 -7.15 4.62
N LEU A 84 -5.07 -8.11 4.53
CA LEU A 84 -5.12 -9.24 3.61
C LEU A 84 -5.85 -10.42 4.27
N THR A 85 -6.85 -10.94 3.59
CA THR A 85 -7.62 -12.12 4.00
C THR A 85 -7.58 -13.16 2.90
N THR A 86 -7.74 -14.44 3.25
CA THR A 86 -8.03 -15.47 2.25
C THR A 86 -9.32 -15.11 1.52
N GLU A 87 -9.50 -15.62 0.29
CA GLU A 87 -10.87 -15.76 -0.20
C GLU A 87 -11.63 -16.61 0.82
N GLN A 88 -12.80 -16.13 1.22
CA GLN A 88 -13.73 -16.97 1.95
C GLN A 88 -14.08 -18.13 1.00
N PRO A 89 -13.85 -19.41 1.36
CA PRO A 89 -14.28 -20.49 0.50
C PRO A 89 -15.78 -20.34 0.27
N TYR A 90 -16.23 -20.51 -0.98
CA TYR A 90 -17.65 -20.60 -1.31
C TYR A 90 -18.23 -21.83 -0.61
N LEU A 91 -18.63 -21.67 0.65
CA LEU A 91 -19.22 -22.74 1.46
C LEU A 91 -20.73 -22.86 1.22
N VAL A 92 -21.32 -21.94 0.43
CA VAL A 92 -22.75 -21.95 0.10
C VAL A 92 -22.89 -21.99 -1.42
N PRO A 93 -23.32 -23.12 -2.00
CA PRO A 93 -23.73 -23.18 -3.40
C PRO A 93 -24.86 -22.18 -3.67
N PRO A 94 -24.90 -21.48 -4.82
CA PRO A 94 -26.03 -20.63 -5.16
C PRO A 94 -27.29 -21.49 -5.34
N THR A 95 -28.32 -21.24 -4.52
CA THR A 95 -29.64 -21.82 -4.75
C THR A 95 -30.36 -20.97 -5.80
N VAL A 96 -30.58 -21.53 -6.99
CA VAL A 96 -31.54 -20.96 -7.94
C VAL A 96 -32.94 -21.34 -7.44
N GLN A 97 -33.76 -20.37 -7.08
CA GLN A 97 -35.20 -20.60 -6.98
C GLN A 97 -35.78 -20.45 -8.39
N LEU A 98 -36.30 -21.57 -8.91
CA LEU A 98 -37.10 -21.59 -10.14
C LEU A 98 -38.56 -21.30 -9.81
#